data_AF-A0A2S1T206-F1
#
_entry.id   AF-A0A2S1T206-F1
#
_cell.length_a   1.000
_cell.length_b   1.000
_cell.length_c   1.000
_cell.angle_alpha   90.00
_cell.angle_beta   90.00
_cell.angle_gamma   90.00
#
_symmetry.space_group_name_H-M   'P 1'
#
loop_
_entity.id
_entity.type
_entity.pdbx_description
1 polymer ?
#
loop_
_entity_poly.entity_id
_entity_poly.type
_entity_poly.pdbx_seq_one_letter_code
_entity_poly.pdbx_strand_id
1 'polypeptide(L)' 'MRVIGTLDDGSAYDVEVTGQWPVTGSRRVRALVEQHAGKPVLLGPLGPRRTLEPTDTGAVLALLREHTTVVEVRE' A
#
# COMPACT_ATOMS: atom_id res chain seq x y z
N MET A 1 4.15 -8.36 -6.55
CA MET A 1 4.62 -7.98 -5.21
C MET A 1 3.55 -8.30 -4.17
N ARG A 2 3.88 -9.15 -3.20
CA ARG A 2 3.04 -9.50 -2.05
C ARG A 2 3.52 -8.75 -0.81
N VAL A 3 2.60 -8.18 -0.04
CA VAL A 3 2.86 -7.38 1.15
C VAL A 3 2.08 -7.95 2.32
N ILE A 4 2.78 -8.26 3.40
CA ILE A 4 2.19 -8.74 4.65
C ILE A 4 2.44 -7.68 5.70
N GLY A 5 1.41 -7.37 6.48
CA GLY A 5 1.51 -6.38 7.54
C GLY A 5 0.33 -6.42 8.50
N THR A 6 0.28 -5.44 9.38
CA THR A 6 -0.82 -5.22 10.32
C THR A 6 -1.39 -3.82 10.16
N LEU A 7 -2.72 -3.72 10.17
CA LEU A 7 -3.45 -2.45 10.22
C LEU A 7 -3.35 -1.82 11.61
N ASP A 8 -3.78 -0.56 11.73
CA ASP A 8 -3.80 0.18 13.00
C ASP A 8 -4.69 -0.48 14.08
N ASP A 9 -5.67 -1.28 13.68
CA ASP A 9 -6.52 -2.06 14.59
C ASP A 9 -5.87 -3.38 15.05
N GLY A 10 -4.63 -3.65 14.65
CA GLY A 10 -3.88 -4.87 14.94
C GLY A 10 -4.21 -6.05 14.02
N SER A 11 -5.14 -5.91 13.08
CA SER A 11 -5.50 -6.99 12.16
C SER A 11 -4.38 -7.23 11.15
N ALA A 12 -3.93 -8.47 11.05
CA ALA A 12 -3.00 -8.87 10.00
C ALA A 12 -3.68 -8.81 8.62
N TYR A 13 -2.91 -8.46 7.60
CA TYR A 13 -3.30 -8.55 6.20
C TYR A 13 -2.18 -9.16 5.38
N ASP A 14 -2.61 -9.80 4.30
CA ASP A 14 -1.74 -10.35 3.26
C ASP A 14 -2.36 -9.95 1.92
N VAL A 15 -1.65 -9.11 1.18
CA VAL A 15 -2.14 -8.56 -0.06
C VAL A 15 -1.15 -8.72 -1.18
N GLU A 16 -1.68 -8.84 -2.38
CA GLU A 16 -0.90 -8.80 -3.60
C GLU A 16 -1.20 -7.49 -4.32
N VAL A 17 -0.13 -6.79 -4.67
CA VAL A 17 -0.16 -5.55 -5.44
C VAL A 17 0.33 -5.91 -6.84
N THR A 18 -0.58 -5.83 -7.80
CA THR A 18 -0.30 -6.12 -9.21
C THR A 18 -0.42 -4.82 -10.00
N GLY A 19 0.44 -4.61 -11.01
CA GLY A 19 0.36 -3.41 -11.86
C GLY A 19 -0.92 -3.30 -12.69
N GLN A 20 -1.79 -4.32 -12.66
CA GLN A 20 -3.07 -4.38 -13.37
C GLN A 20 -4.28 -4.22 -12.45
N TRP A 21 -4.17 -4.68 -11.19
CA TRP A 21 -5.23 -4.62 -10.18
C TRP A 21 -4.67 -4.05 -8.88
N PRO A 22 -5.30 -3.00 -8.31
CA PRO A 22 -4.69 -2.18 -7.28
C PRO A 22 -4.16 -2.94 -6.07
N VAL A 23 -5.00 -3.78 -5.49
CA VAL A 23 -4.70 -4.62 -4.34
C VAL A 23 -5.68 -5.78 -4.35
N THR A 24 -5.17 -7.01 -4.28
CA THR A 24 -5.93 -8.24 -4.05
C THR A 24 -5.59 -8.82 -2.68
N GLY A 25 -6.50 -9.60 -2.07
CA GLY A 25 -6.27 -10.26 -0.78
C GLY A 25 -6.92 -9.59 0.44
N SER A 26 -7.08 -8.26 0.46
CA SER A 26 -7.76 -7.55 1.56
C SER A 26 -8.62 -6.38 1.08
N ARG A 27 -9.92 -6.44 1.40
CA ARG A 27 -10.86 -5.35 1.07
C ARG A 27 -10.55 -4.07 1.83
N ARG A 28 -10.06 -4.17 3.07
CA ARG A 28 -9.70 -3.00 3.89
C ARG A 28 -8.50 -2.27 3.31
N VAL A 29 -7.46 -3.01 2.95
CA VAL A 29 -6.27 -2.45 2.32
C VAL A 29 -6.61 -1.84 0.97
N ARG A 30 -7.45 -2.50 0.17
CA ARG A 30 -7.94 -1.94 -1.09
C ARG A 30 -8.69 -0.62 -0.88
N ALA A 31 -9.61 -0.57 0.09
CA ALA A 31 -10.35 0.65 0.42
C ALA A 31 -9.42 1.78 0.90
N LEU A 32 -8.37 1.46 1.67
CA LEU A 32 -7.36 2.43 2.10
C LEU A 32 -6.62 3.04 0.91
N VAL A 33 -6.21 2.22 -0.07
CA VAL A 33 -5.57 2.67 -1.32
C VAL A 33 -6.53 3.52 -2.14
N GLU A 34 -7.77 3.06 -2.34
CA GLU A 34 -8.81 3.80 -3.07
C GLU A 34 -9.11 5.17 -2.42
N GLN A 35 -9.15 5.24 -1.08
CA GLN A 35 -9.37 6.48 -0.33
C GLN A 35 -8.23 7.51 -0.50
N HIS A 36 -7.01 7.02 -0.74
CA HIS A 36 -5.83 7.87 -0.94
C HIS A 36 -5.47 8.05 -2.42
N ALA A 37 -6.21 7.44 -3.34
CA ALA A 37 -5.93 7.52 -4.77
C ALA A 37 -5.95 8.98 -5.23
N GLY A 38 -4.94 9.37 -6.02
CA GLY A 38 -4.77 10.75 -6.47
C GLY A 38 -4.16 11.70 -5.43
N LYS A 39 -3.92 11.27 -4.18
CA LYS A 39 -3.19 12.05 -3.19
C LYS A 39 -1.68 11.82 -3.33
N PRO A 40 -0.83 12.83 -3.05
CA PRO A 40 0.61 12.63 -3.03
C PRO A 40 1.03 11.77 -1.83
N VAL A 41 1.80 10.71 -2.08
CA VAL A 41 2.42 9.84 -1.09
C VAL A 41 3.94 9.98 -1.11
N LEU A 42 4.59 9.84 0.04
CA LEU A 42 6.05 9.89 0.16
C LEU A 42 6.63 8.50 -0.08
N LEU A 43 7.43 8.33 -1.14
CA LEU A 43 8.04 7.02 -1.47
C LEU A 43 9.08 6.53 -0.45
N GLY A 44 9.41 7.36 0.54
CA GLY A 44 10.27 7.04 1.68
C GLY A 44 10.35 8.24 2.64
N PRO A 45 11.04 8.11 3.79
CA PRO A 45 11.07 9.13 4.83
C PRO A 45 11.51 10.52 4.34
N LEU A 46 12.40 10.54 3.35
CA LEU A 46 12.90 11.76 2.67
C LEU A 46 12.77 11.64 1.14
N GLY A 47 11.91 10.74 0.67
CA GLY A 47 11.75 10.43 -0.74
C GLY A 47 10.94 11.48 -1.50
N PRO A 48 10.98 11.46 -2.85
CA PRO A 48 10.10 12.29 -3.65
C PRO A 48 8.63 11.94 -3.36
N ARG A 49 7.76 12.95 -3.45
CA ARG A 49 6.32 12.74 -3.46
C ARG A 49 5.90 12.25 -4.83
N ARG A 50 5.11 11.19 -4.86
CA ARG A 50 4.47 10.69 -6.08
C ARG A 50 2.98 10.63 -5.86
N THR A 51 2.20 10.95 -6.89
CA THR A 51 0.76 10.75 -6.86
C THR A 51 0.47 9.26 -6.66
N LEU A 52 -0.40 8.93 -5.69
CA LEU A 52 -0.82 7.55 -5.49
C LEU A 52 -1.67 7.11 -6.68
N GLU A 53 -1.07 6.30 -7.54
CA GLU A 53 -1.78 5.51 -8.52
C GLU A 53 -2.00 4.10 -7.97
N PRO A 54 -3.25 3.60 -7.96
CA PRO A 54 -3.55 2.26 -7.46
C PRO A 54 -2.75 1.15 -8.16
N THR A 55 -2.31 1.35 -9.40
CA THR A 55 -1.47 0.43 -10.18
C THR A 55 0.03 0.59 -9.96
N ASP A 56 0.49 1.67 -9.33
CA ASP A 56 1.90 1.88 -9.01
C ASP A 56 2.23 1.14 -7.71
N THR A 57 2.90 -0.01 -7.84
CA THR A 57 3.31 -0.85 -6.72
C THR A 57 4.16 -0.09 -5.69
N GLY A 58 5.03 0.82 -6.13
CA GLY A 58 5.88 1.60 -5.25
C GLY A 58 5.09 2.64 -4.46
N ALA A 59 4.13 3.30 -5.10
CA ALA A 59 3.25 4.26 -4.43
C ALA A 59 2.30 3.57 -3.43
N VAL A 60 1.74 2.40 -3.79
CA VAL A 60 0.92 1.60 -2.88
C VAL A 60 1.72 1.14 -1.67
N LEU A 61 2.94 0.60 -1.87
CA LEU A 61 3.79 0.18 -0.76
C LEU A 61 4.15 1.34 0.18
N ALA A 62 4.43 2.51 -0.40
CA ALA A 62 4.69 3.72 0.36
C ALA A 62 3.51 4.11 1.27
N LEU A 63 2.28 4.10 0.72
CA LEU A 63 1.07 4.33 1.50
C LEU A 63 0.93 3.32 2.64
N LEU A 64 1.15 2.04 2.36
CA LEU A 64 1.06 0.99 3.40
C LEU A 64 2.09 1.25 4.50
N ARG A 65 3.33 1.62 4.17
CA ARG A 65 4.33 1.96 5.21
C ARG A 65 3.97 3.20 6.02
N GLU A 66 3.17 4.11 5.47
CA GLU A 66 2.73 5.33 6.15
C GLU A 66 1.52 5.09 7.07
N HIS A 67 0.59 4.23 6.67
CA HIS A 67 -0.69 4.01 7.36
C HIS A 67 -0.83 2.64 8.03
N THR A 68 0.14 1.75 7.87
CA THR A 68 0.13 0.41 8.44
C THR A 68 1.54 0.00 8.87
N THR A 69 1.64 -1.11 9.58
CA THR A 69 2.93 -1.74 9.87
C THR A 69 3.19 -2.84 8.85
N VAL A 70 4.06 -2.56 7.88
CA VAL A 70 4.52 -3.56 6.91
C VAL A 70 5.58 -4.45 7.56
N VAL A 71 5.32 -5.76 7.57
CA VAL A 71 6.21 -6.76 8.17
C VAL A 71 7.08 -7.44 7.12
N GLU A 72 6.50 -7.78 5.97
CA GLU A 72 7.20 -8.50 4.91
C GLU A 72 6.77 -7.99 3.52
N VAL A 73 7.74 -7.88 2.62
CA VAL A 73 7.53 -7.56 1.20
C VAL A 73 8.24 -8.63 0.38
N ARG A 74 7.50 -9.32 -0.48
CA ARG A 74 8.03 -10.28 -1.46
C ARG A 74 7.74 -9.73 -2.86
N GLU A 75 8.77 -9.57 -3.67
CA GLU A 75 8.63 -9.04 -5.03
C GLU A 75 8.16 -10.09 -6.03
#